data_AF-A0A0G0HF69-F1
#
_entry.id   AF-A0A0G0HF69-F1
#
_cell.length_a   1.000
_cell.length_b   1.000
_cell.length_c   1.000
_cell.angle_alpha   90.00
_cell.angle_beta   90.00
_cell.angle_gamma   90.00
#
_symmetry.space_group_name_H-M   'P 1'
#
loop_
_entity.id
_entity.type
_entity.pdbx_description
1 polymer ?
#
loop_
_entity_poly.entity_id
_entity_poly.type
_entity_poly.pdbx_seq_one_letter_code
_entity_poly.pdbx_strand_id
1 'polypeptide(L)'
;MDNQNQQVPPVPSQEEAKASNNLSFLKIIAYGFAIVSVGVSIAIGGYLLGTSKSKSQPAAQISVTPVPSPAEASAKEGDPTANWKTYTVTKLGIEFKYPPNFSPIAIFDNELF
;
A
#
# COMPACT_ATOMS: atom_id res chain seq x y z
N MET A 1 31.42 -78.47 -37.02
CA MET A 1 29.98 -78.23 -37.20
C MET A 1 29.57 -77.31 -36.09
N ASP A 2 29.32 -76.08 -36.49
CA ASP A 2 29.58 -74.86 -35.75
C ASP A 2 28.49 -74.51 -34.75
N ASN A 3 28.94 -73.96 -33.63
CA ASN A 3 28.13 -73.45 -32.54
C ASN A 3 27.44 -72.15 -33.00
N GLN A 4 26.19 -72.23 -33.46
CA GLN A 4 25.41 -71.07 -33.87
C GLN A 4 24.63 -70.48 -32.68
N ASN A 5 25.30 -69.50 -32.08
CA ASN A 5 24.82 -68.45 -31.20
C ASN A 5 23.53 -67.79 -31.76
N GLN A 6 22.36 -68.10 -31.19
CA GLN A 6 21.14 -67.32 -31.45
C GLN A 6 21.15 -66.05 -30.59
N GLN A 7 21.60 -64.95 -31.20
CA GLN A 7 21.39 -63.63 -30.69
C GLN A 7 19.95 -63.21 -30.96
N VAL A 8 19.12 -63.18 -29.91
CA VAL A 8 17.80 -62.52 -29.93
C VAL A 8 18.00 -61.02 -30.17
N PRO A 9 17.23 -60.38 -31.08
CA PRO A 9 17.34 -58.94 -31.30
C PRO A 9 16.95 -58.16 -30.03
N PRO A 10 17.58 -57.02 -29.73
CA PRO A 10 17.10 -56.14 -28.67
C PRO A 10 15.77 -55.53 -29.13
N VAL A 11 14.68 -55.76 -28.39
CA VAL A 11 13.45 -54.97 -28.54
C VAL A 11 13.69 -53.60 -27.91
N PRO A 12 13.71 -52.50 -28.67
CA PRO A 12 13.84 -51.16 -28.12
C PRO A 12 12.48 -50.47 -28.18
N SER A 13 11.81 -50.37 -27.03
CA SER A 13 11.01 -49.22 -26.60
C SER A 13 10.13 -49.66 -25.46
N GLN A 14 10.74 -49.77 -24.28
CA GLN A 14 10.02 -49.28 -23.12
C GLN A 14 9.99 -47.77 -23.29
N GLU A 15 8.79 -47.25 -23.58
CA GLU A 15 8.45 -45.85 -23.35
C GLU A 15 8.56 -45.62 -21.84
N GLU A 16 9.80 -45.45 -21.39
CA GLU A 16 10.12 -45.04 -20.04
C GLU A 16 9.60 -43.61 -19.91
N ALA A 17 8.38 -43.48 -19.41
CA ALA A 17 7.84 -42.23 -18.93
C ALA A 17 8.85 -41.69 -17.91
N LYS A 18 9.75 -40.81 -18.36
CA LYS A 18 10.67 -40.07 -17.51
C LYS A 18 9.85 -39.17 -16.58
N ALA A 19 9.38 -39.73 -15.48
CA ALA A 19 9.02 -38.99 -14.28
C ALA A 19 10.33 -38.53 -13.62
N SER A 20 11.08 -37.67 -14.30
CA SER A 20 12.34 -37.14 -13.83
C SER A 20 12.13 -35.70 -13.36
N ASN A 21 12.46 -35.49 -12.08
CA ASN A 21 12.83 -34.23 -11.43
C ASN A 21 11.98 -32.96 -11.70
N ASN A 22 10.67 -33.05 -11.54
CA ASN A 22 9.77 -31.89 -11.54
C ASN A 22 9.81 -31.09 -10.21
N LEU A 23 10.60 -31.47 -9.20
CA LEU A 23 10.54 -30.81 -7.88
C LEU A 23 11.09 -29.36 -7.89
N SER A 24 12.10 -29.07 -8.69
CA SER A 24 12.62 -27.71 -8.88
C SER A 24 11.67 -26.83 -9.69
N PHE A 25 11.00 -27.39 -10.69
CA PHE A 25 9.99 -26.69 -11.48
C PHE A 25 8.70 -26.43 -10.68
N LEU A 26 8.22 -27.41 -9.91
CA LEU A 26 7.12 -27.24 -8.95
C LEU A 26 7.43 -26.18 -7.88
N LYS A 27 8.67 -26.09 -7.41
CA LYS A 27 9.08 -25.02 -6.48
C LYS A 27 9.07 -23.65 -7.15
N ILE A 28 9.52 -23.53 -8.40
CA ILE A 28 9.46 -22.26 -9.16
C ILE A 28 8.02 -21.83 -9.36
N ILE A 29 7.12 -22.76 -9.72
CA ILE A 29 5.68 -22.48 -9.82
C ILE A 29 5.11 -22.07 -8.45
N ALA A 30 5.48 -22.75 -7.38
CA ALA A 30 5.02 -22.43 -6.02
C ALA A 30 5.52 -21.05 -5.55
N TYR A 31 6.79 -20.69 -5.79
CA TYR A 31 7.33 -19.36 -5.49
C TYR A 31 6.67 -18.27 -6.35
N GLY A 32 6.44 -18.54 -7.64
CA GLY A 32 5.69 -17.65 -8.52
C GLY A 32 4.28 -17.39 -8.00
N PHE A 33 3.56 -18.44 -7.61
CA PHE A 33 2.23 -18.33 -7.01
C PHE A 33 2.26 -17.57 -5.68
N ALA A 34 3.27 -17.78 -4.84
CA ALA A 34 3.42 -17.08 -3.57
C ALA A 34 3.56 -15.55 -3.78
N ILE A 35 4.47 -15.12 -4.66
CA ILE A 35 4.69 -13.70 -4.99
C ILE A 35 3.42 -13.06 -5.57
N VAL A 36 2.76 -13.74 -6.51
CA VAL A 36 1.52 -13.25 -7.11
C VAL A 36 0.41 -13.14 -6.06
N SER A 37 0.29 -14.11 -5.15
CA SER A 37 -0.74 -14.07 -4.09
C SER A 37 -0.55 -12.89 -3.13
N VAL A 38 0.71 -12.54 -2.80
CA VAL A 38 1.02 -11.38 -1.96
C VAL A 38 0.64 -10.09 -2.69
N GLY A 39 0.98 -9.96 -3.97
CA GLY A 39 0.59 -8.80 -4.78
C GLY A 39 -0.93 -8.61 -4.87
N VAL A 40 -1.67 -9.71 -5.08
CA VAL A 40 -3.14 -9.70 -5.12
C VAL A 40 -3.73 -9.30 -3.77
N SER A 41 -3.16 -9.79 -2.67
CA SER A 41 -3.63 -9.47 -1.31
C SER A 41 -3.47 -7.98 -0.99
N ILE A 42 -2.34 -7.39 -1.37
CA ILE A 42 -2.07 -5.95 -1.17
C ILE A 42 -3.01 -5.11 -2.05
N ALA A 43 -3.23 -5.51 -3.30
CA ALA A 43 -4.13 -4.79 -4.20
C ALA A 43 -5.58 -4.82 -3.70
N ILE A 44 -6.09 -5.97 -3.24
CA ILE A 44 -7.44 -6.10 -2.68
C ILE A 44 -7.55 -5.30 -1.38
N GLY A 45 -6.57 -5.42 -0.48
CA GLY A 45 -6.55 -4.68 0.78
C GLY A 45 -6.52 -3.16 0.56
N GLY A 46 -5.66 -2.69 -0.36
CA GLY A 46 -5.57 -1.27 -0.72
C GLY A 46 -6.83 -0.75 -1.41
N TYR A 47 -7.47 -1.55 -2.27
CA TYR A 47 -8.72 -1.17 -2.93
C TYR A 47 -9.89 -1.08 -1.94
N LEU A 48 -10.03 -2.04 -1.02
CA LEU A 48 -11.09 -2.01 0.01
C LEU A 48 -10.90 -0.83 0.98
N LEU A 49 -9.66 -0.57 1.40
CA LEU A 49 -9.37 0.55 2.28
C LEU A 49 -9.55 1.91 1.57
N GLY A 50 -9.09 2.02 0.32
CA GLY A 50 -9.16 3.26 -0.47
C GLY A 50 -10.57 3.62 -0.97
N THR A 51 -11.48 2.65 -1.09
CA THR A 51 -12.88 2.88 -1.52
C THR A 51 -13.82 3.24 -0.38
N SER A 52 -13.32 3.25 0.86
CA SER A 52 -14.08 3.70 2.03
C SER A 52 -14.28 5.21 1.98
N LYS A 53 -15.34 5.65 1.29
CA LYS A 53 -15.83 7.03 1.39
C LYS A 53 -16.31 7.25 2.81
N SER A 54 -15.53 7.99 3.61
CA SER A 54 -15.95 8.44 4.93
C SER A 54 -17.27 9.18 4.79
N LYS A 55 -18.37 8.54 5.19
CA LYS A 55 -19.69 9.16 5.25
C LYS A 55 -19.67 10.07 6.47
N SER A 56 -19.35 11.34 6.27
CA SER A 56 -19.77 12.39 7.21
C SER A 56 -21.29 12.27 7.33
N GLN A 57 -21.74 11.85 8.50
CA GLN A 57 -23.15 11.67 8.83
C GLN A 57 -23.89 13.02 8.73
N PRO A 58 -25.00 13.13 7.97
CA PRO A 58 -25.94 14.22 8.14
C PRO A 58 -26.81 13.88 9.36
N ALA A 59 -26.56 14.51 10.51
CA ALA A 59 -27.46 14.39 11.64
C ALA A 59 -28.66 15.33 11.41
N ALA A 60 -29.81 14.74 11.05
CA ALA A 60 -31.08 15.44 11.07
C ALA A 60 -31.48 15.79 12.52
N GLN A 61 -31.99 17.01 12.65
CA GLN A 61 -32.27 17.75 13.87
C GLN A 61 -33.38 17.09 14.70
N ILE A 62 -33.16 16.93 16.01
CA ILE A 62 -34.23 16.78 17.00
C ILE A 62 -34.10 17.94 17.98
N SER A 63 -35.15 18.76 18.00
CA SER A 63 -35.38 19.85 18.93
C SER A 63 -35.49 19.32 20.36
N VAL A 64 -34.56 19.71 21.21
CA VAL A 64 -34.80 20.01 22.61
C VAL A 64 -33.97 21.23 22.93
N THR A 65 -34.53 22.16 23.70
CA THR A 65 -33.81 23.31 24.24
C THR A 65 -33.16 22.91 25.57
N PRO A 66 -31.83 22.69 25.62
CA PRO A 66 -31.12 22.73 26.89
C PRO A 66 -30.10 23.88 26.92
N VAL A 67 -30.04 24.48 28.11
CA VAL A 67 -29.10 25.50 28.63
C VAL A 67 -27.74 25.54 27.92
N PRO A 68 -27.23 26.74 27.55
CA PRO A 68 -25.97 26.87 26.81
C PRO A 68 -24.80 26.28 27.60
N SER A 69 -24.09 25.36 26.95
CA SER A 69 -22.83 24.82 27.44
C SER A 69 -21.72 25.84 27.18
N PRO A 70 -20.72 26.00 28.06
CA PRO A 70 -19.59 26.91 27.82
C PRO A 70 -18.86 26.69 26.48
N ALA A 71 -19.04 25.54 25.83
CA ALA A 71 -18.51 25.22 24.50
C ALA A 71 -19.13 26.03 23.34
N GLU A 72 -20.38 26.51 23.48
CA GLU A 72 -21.04 27.28 22.40
C GLU A 72 -20.49 28.72 22.26
N ALA A 73 -19.85 29.25 23.31
CA ALA A 73 -19.17 30.54 23.24
C ALA A 73 -17.93 30.50 22.32
N SER A 74 -17.34 29.32 22.12
CA SER A 74 -16.16 29.14 21.26
C SER A 74 -16.53 28.95 19.77
N ALA A 75 -17.80 28.70 19.44
CA ALA A 75 -18.24 28.44 18.07
C ALA A 75 -18.62 29.72 17.27
N LYS A 76 -18.65 30.89 17.92
CA LYS A 76 -18.97 32.17 17.27
C LYS A 76 -17.76 32.87 16.63
N GLU A 77 -16.57 32.47 17.03
CA GLU A 77 -15.32 32.96 16.45
C GLU A 77 -14.86 31.90 15.45
N GLY A 78 -14.92 32.22 14.15
CA GLY A 78 -14.55 31.27 13.09
C GLY A 78 -13.17 30.68 13.31
N ASP A 79 -12.88 29.54 12.65
CA ASP A 79 -11.59 28.85 12.81
C ASP A 79 -10.41 29.84 12.69
N PRO A 80 -9.68 30.12 13.79
CA PRO A 80 -8.59 31.10 13.77
C PRO A 80 -7.43 30.64 12.86
N THR A 81 -7.49 29.40 12.36
CA THR A 81 -6.53 28.80 11.43
C THR A 81 -6.99 28.74 9.97
N ALA A 82 -8.17 29.28 9.67
CA ALA A 82 -8.75 29.27 8.32
C ALA A 82 -7.86 30.00 7.29
N ASN A 83 -7.20 31.08 7.72
CA ASN A 83 -6.37 31.94 6.84
C ASN A 83 -4.86 31.65 6.95
N TRP A 84 -4.47 30.52 7.53
CA TRP A 84 -3.06 30.16 7.65
C TRP A 84 -2.47 29.78 6.30
N LYS A 85 -1.21 30.19 6.08
CA LYS A 85 -0.44 29.84 4.89
C LYS A 85 0.26 28.50 5.12
N THR A 86 0.44 27.72 4.06
CA THR A 86 1.21 26.48 4.09
C THR A 86 2.62 26.74 3.59
N TYR A 87 3.63 26.28 4.32
CA TYR A 87 5.02 26.23 3.86
C TYR A 87 5.42 24.78 3.62
N THR A 88 5.97 24.53 2.43
CA THR A 88 6.41 23.20 1.99
C THR A 88 7.93 23.19 1.87
N VAL A 89 8.58 22.30 2.62
CA VAL A 89 10.02 22.06 2.49
C VAL A 89 10.22 20.91 1.52
N THR A 90 10.29 21.22 0.22
CA THR A 90 10.37 20.21 -0.86
C THR A 90 11.54 19.24 -0.68
N LYS A 91 12.66 19.70 -0.10
CA LYS A 91 13.85 18.87 0.16
C LYS A 91 13.60 17.75 1.18
N LEU A 92 12.70 17.97 2.13
CA LEU A 92 12.38 17.04 3.21
C LEU A 92 10.98 16.42 3.06
N GLY A 93 10.18 16.90 2.09
CA GLY A 93 8.81 16.43 1.87
C GLY A 93 7.84 16.76 3.01
N ILE A 94 8.14 17.77 3.82
CA ILE A 94 7.31 18.18 4.97
C ILE A 94 6.53 19.46 4.66
N GLU A 95 5.33 19.56 5.23
CA GLU A 95 4.47 20.74 5.12
C GLU A 95 3.97 21.16 6.50
N PHE A 96 3.97 22.47 6.77
CA PHE A 96 3.36 23.02 7.98
C PHE A 96 2.61 24.32 7.70
N LYS A 97 1.52 24.53 8.44
CA LYS A 97 0.72 25.76 8.35
C LYS A 97 1.24 26.78 9.36
N TYR A 98 1.25 28.05 9.00
CA TYR A 98 1.65 29.17 9.87
C TYR A 98 0.71 30.38 9.71
N PRO A 99 0.58 31.22 10.75
CA PRO A 99 -0.23 32.43 10.68
C PRO A 99 0.29 33.41 9.61
N PRO A 100 -0.61 34.12 8.90
CA PRO A 100 -0.20 35.04 7.82
C PRO A 100 0.56 36.27 8.32
N ASN A 101 0.47 36.58 9.62
CA ASN A 101 1.17 37.69 10.28
C ASN A 101 2.58 37.34 10.77
N PHE A 102 3.08 36.13 10.49
CA PHE A 102 4.47 35.81 10.74
C PHE A 102 5.31 36.41 9.61
N SER A 103 6.06 37.48 9.94
CA SER A 103 7.14 37.92 9.08
C SER A 103 8.25 36.87 9.13
N PRO A 104 8.76 36.37 7.98
CA PRO A 104 9.98 35.61 7.99
C PRO A 104 11.06 36.51 8.58
N ILE A 105 11.51 36.20 9.80
CA ILE A 105 12.70 36.85 10.32
C ILE A 105 13.82 36.31 9.43
N ALA A 106 14.35 37.14 8.55
CA ALA A 106 15.54 36.83 7.78
C ALA A 106 16.72 36.74 8.77
N ILE A 107 16.84 35.63 9.48
CA ILE A 107 18.02 35.23 10.25
C ILE A 107 18.55 33.95 9.62
N PHE A 108 18.74 33.94 8.29
CA PHE A 108 19.57 32.94 7.62
C PHE A 108 20.33 33.54 6.42
N ASP A 109 20.41 34.87 6.32
CA ASP A 109 21.34 35.53 5.41
C ASP A 109 22.60 35.88 6.21
N ASN A 110 23.52 34.92 6.25
CA ASN A 110 24.98 35.05 6.29
C ASN A 110 25.66 34.13 7.30
N GLU A 111 26.68 33.44 6.78
CA GLU A 111 27.70 32.63 7.47
C GLU A 111 27.23 31.26 7.97
N LEU A 112 27.36 30.24 7.10
CA LEU A 112 28.32 29.14 7.29
C LEU A 112 28.21 28.17 6.10
N PHE A 113 29.10 28.40 5.13
CA PHE A 113 29.67 27.34 4.29
C PHE A 113 30.49 26.39 5.16
#